data_AF-A0A7S0ITW9-F1
#
_entry.id   AF-A0A7S0ITW9-F1
#
_cell.length_a   1.000
_cell.length_b   1.000
_cell.length_c   1.000
_cell.angle_alpha   90.00
_cell.angle_beta   90.00
_cell.angle_gamma   90.00
#
_symmetry.space_group_name_H-M   'P 1'
#
loop_
_entity.id
_entity.type
_entity.pdbx_description
1 polymer ?
#
loop_
_entity_poly.entity_id
_entity_poly.type
_entity_poly.pdbx_seq_one_letter_code
_entity_poly.pdbx_strand_id
1 'polypeptide(L)'
;MTGPIISGQVDATAITLYAVLALYVLVSLTIPFWVPILQKTAGHCGVYWVFSTLTYYAYLAWLIFASLLTFALVRFPLFGVAWLAVLICRLVQFRRMASRTLESTFTPPACSGLSPKEQHISADLGRVLLVGNGPSLKDSHLGQAIDAFDTVVRFNSCVTKGLEDHTGSKTSLWCHMMQWYHVAGVEVVQKTPWVPTCYAWNHVVLAPLFFVPNYLMPMLPRANAFTWSVSTYWRAHVLLGLRLHQVPTTGFVMLTRMLEQVDVVYLVGFDGYASGGELHYYTERKMQLQVNAAGALLHDWAKEQRGIRQLMDEGRVVLLRRSFA
;
A
#
# COMPACT_ATOMS: atom_id res chain seq x y z
N MET A 1 -38.65 16.34 -58.08
CA MET A 1 -37.33 16.15 -57.46
C MET A 1 -37.48 16.39 -55.96
N THR A 2 -37.82 15.34 -55.22
CA THR A 2 -37.87 15.37 -53.74
C THR A 2 -36.58 14.70 -53.25
N GLY A 3 -35.62 15.50 -52.83
CA GLY A 3 -34.37 15.00 -52.23
C GLY A 3 -34.65 14.29 -50.91
N PRO A 4 -33.83 13.32 -50.49
CA PRO A 4 -34.05 12.62 -49.24
C PRO A 4 -33.75 13.56 -48.07
N ILE A 5 -34.75 13.75 -47.21
CA ILE A 5 -34.58 14.36 -45.90
C ILE A 5 -33.76 13.38 -45.07
N ILE A 6 -32.48 13.71 -44.83
CA ILE A 6 -31.66 13.01 -43.85
C ILE A 6 -32.23 13.38 -42.48
N SER A 7 -33.11 12.52 -41.95
CA SER A 7 -33.55 12.64 -40.56
C SER A 7 -32.34 12.34 -39.69
N GLY A 8 -31.75 13.39 -39.10
CA GLY A 8 -30.74 13.28 -38.06
C GLY A 8 -31.35 12.70 -36.79
N GLN A 9 -31.61 11.39 -36.78
CA GLN A 9 -31.75 10.68 -35.52
C GLN A 9 -30.36 10.68 -34.89
N VAL A 10 -30.18 11.54 -33.89
CA VAL A 10 -29.01 11.47 -33.02
C VAL A 10 -29.05 10.09 -32.37
N ASP A 11 -28.11 9.23 -32.75
CA ASP A 11 -28.00 7.85 -32.25
C ASP A 11 -28.00 7.91 -30.72
N ALA A 12 -29.04 7.36 -30.08
CA ALA A 12 -29.17 7.34 -28.63
C ALA A 12 -27.94 6.70 -27.98
N THR A 13 -27.30 5.77 -28.67
CA THR A 13 -26.03 5.13 -28.29
C THR A 13 -24.89 6.14 -28.24
N ALA A 14 -24.82 7.06 -29.21
CA ALA A 14 -23.83 8.13 -29.23
C ALA A 14 -24.08 9.13 -28.09
N ILE A 15 -25.33 9.50 -27.80
CA ILE A 15 -25.67 10.38 -26.68
C ILE A 15 -25.26 9.77 -25.34
N THR A 16 -25.65 8.53 -25.06
CA THR A 16 -25.28 7.81 -23.83
C THR A 16 -23.78 7.74 -23.69
N LEU A 17 -23.06 7.50 -24.78
CA LEU A 17 -21.62 7.44 -24.75
C LEU A 17 -20.96 8.80 -24.54
N TYR A 18 -21.40 9.87 -25.21
CA TYR A 18 -20.89 11.21 -24.94
C TYR A 18 -21.15 11.62 -23.49
N ALA A 19 -22.26 11.19 -22.90
CA ALA A 19 -22.52 11.36 -21.47
C ALA A 19 -21.54 10.55 -20.60
N VAL A 20 -21.21 9.30 -20.95
CA VAL A 20 -20.20 8.48 -20.24
C VAL A 20 -18.78 9.05 -20.40
N LEU A 21 -18.42 9.56 -21.59
CA LEU A 21 -17.15 10.21 -21.87
C LEU A 21 -17.04 11.54 -21.10
N ALA A 22 -18.11 12.35 -21.10
CA ALA A 22 -18.18 13.57 -20.32
C ALA A 22 -18.08 13.26 -18.82
N LEU A 23 -18.75 12.22 -18.33
CA LEU A 23 -18.63 11.75 -16.95
C LEU A 23 -17.22 11.26 -16.63
N TYR A 24 -16.58 10.49 -17.52
CA TYR A 24 -15.19 10.05 -17.36
C TYR A 24 -14.23 11.23 -17.32
N VAL A 25 -14.36 12.19 -18.23
CA VAL A 25 -13.52 13.38 -18.28
C VAL A 25 -13.76 14.22 -17.02
N LEU A 26 -15.01 14.39 -16.59
CA LEU A 26 -15.34 15.06 -15.33
C LEU A 26 -14.68 14.36 -14.14
N VAL A 27 -14.86 13.04 -14.00
CA VAL A 27 -14.29 12.22 -12.92
C VAL A 27 -12.77 12.10 -13.00
N SER A 28 -12.17 12.00 -14.19
CA SER A 28 -10.72 11.80 -14.35
C SER A 28 -9.95 13.11 -14.30
N LEU A 29 -10.52 14.22 -14.80
CA LEU A 29 -9.97 15.55 -14.58
C LEU A 29 -10.21 16.01 -13.14
N THR A 30 -11.16 15.42 -12.39
CA THR A 30 -11.35 15.83 -10.99
C THR A 30 -10.06 15.69 -10.19
N ILE A 31 -9.22 14.69 -10.46
CA ILE A 31 -7.98 14.48 -9.71
C ILE A 31 -6.96 15.60 -10.01
N PRO A 32 -6.42 15.77 -11.22
CA PRO A 32 -5.43 16.81 -11.50
C PRO A 32 -5.96 18.25 -11.36
N PHE A 33 -7.28 18.48 -11.52
CA PHE A 33 -7.88 19.81 -11.37
C PHE A 33 -8.20 20.16 -9.92
N TRP A 34 -8.86 19.26 -9.17
CA TRP A 34 -9.22 19.54 -7.78
C TRP A 34 -8.07 19.32 -6.82
N VAL A 35 -7.08 18.47 -7.10
CA VAL A 35 -5.96 18.26 -6.17
C VAL A 35 -5.21 19.57 -5.86
N PRO A 36 -4.79 20.40 -6.83
CA PRO A 36 -4.16 21.69 -6.53
C PRO A 36 -5.11 22.68 -5.84
N ILE A 37 -6.39 22.69 -6.20
CA ILE A 37 -7.40 23.59 -5.62
C ILE A 37 -7.67 23.22 -4.16
N LEU A 38 -7.95 21.95 -3.89
CA LEU A 38 -8.15 21.40 -2.54
C LEU A 38 -6.89 21.52 -1.69
N GLN A 39 -5.71 21.31 -2.28
CA GLN A 39 -4.45 21.55 -1.59
C GLN A 39 -4.33 23.01 -1.14
N LYS A 40 -4.81 23.95 -1.96
CA LYS A 40 -4.77 25.38 -1.67
C LYS A 40 -5.87 25.84 -0.70
N THR A 41 -7.06 25.22 -0.73
CA THR A 41 -8.22 25.64 0.09
C THR A 41 -8.36 24.87 1.40
N ALA A 42 -7.98 23.59 1.43
CA ALA A 42 -8.12 22.68 2.56
C ALA A 42 -6.78 22.08 3.02
N GLY A 43 -5.67 22.61 2.49
CA GLY A 43 -4.34 22.06 2.73
C GLY A 43 -4.17 20.68 2.08
N HIS A 44 -3.02 20.04 2.33
CA HIS A 44 -2.77 18.66 1.89
C HIS A 44 -3.86 17.67 2.36
N CYS A 45 -4.63 18.00 3.40
CA CYS A 45 -5.68 17.17 3.97
C CYS A 45 -6.93 17.02 3.08
N GLY A 46 -7.34 18.08 2.36
CA GLY A 46 -8.48 18.00 1.43
C GLY A 46 -8.22 17.09 0.23
N VAL A 47 -6.96 17.01 -0.19
CA VAL A 47 -6.49 16.10 -1.24
C VAL A 47 -6.70 14.64 -0.84
N TYR A 48 -6.43 14.27 0.42
CA TYR A 48 -6.55 12.88 0.89
C TYR A 48 -7.98 12.40 1.08
N TRP A 49 -8.87 13.27 1.56
CA TRP A 49 -10.30 12.94 1.65
C TRP A 49 -10.86 12.66 0.26
N VAL A 50 -10.45 13.46 -0.72
CA VAL A 50 -10.78 13.24 -2.12
C VAL A 50 -10.11 11.98 -2.67
N PHE A 51 -8.84 11.67 -2.39
CA PHE A 51 -8.24 10.40 -2.83
C PHE A 51 -8.87 9.15 -2.20
N SER A 52 -9.21 9.16 -0.90
CA SER A 52 -9.91 8.04 -0.23
C SER A 52 -11.34 7.88 -0.77
N THR A 53 -12.04 8.99 -1.03
CA THR A 53 -13.35 8.96 -1.70
C THR A 53 -13.22 8.52 -3.18
N LEU A 54 -12.17 8.97 -3.86
CA LEU A 54 -11.82 8.57 -5.23
C LEU A 54 -11.39 7.12 -5.34
N THR A 55 -11.05 6.48 -4.22
CA THR A 55 -10.80 5.05 -4.16
C THR A 55 -12.10 4.26 -4.33
N TYR A 56 -13.19 4.73 -3.77
CA TYR A 56 -14.52 4.19 -4.08
C TYR A 56 -14.92 4.51 -5.52
N TYR A 57 -14.58 5.69 -6.01
CA TYR A 57 -14.69 6.00 -7.45
C TYR A 57 -13.68 5.25 -8.31
N ALA A 58 -12.67 4.56 -7.76
CA ALA A 58 -11.68 3.87 -8.56
C ALA A 58 -12.31 2.68 -9.28
N TYR A 59 -13.17 1.93 -8.59
CA TYR A 59 -13.94 0.85 -9.21
C TYR A 59 -14.91 1.36 -10.28
N LEU A 60 -15.57 2.50 -10.02
CA LEU A 60 -16.40 3.15 -11.03
C LEU A 60 -15.56 3.68 -12.20
N ALA A 61 -14.39 4.24 -11.93
CA ALA A 61 -13.44 4.71 -12.93
C ALA A 61 -12.90 3.54 -13.77
N TRP A 62 -12.67 2.36 -13.20
CA TRP A 62 -12.36 1.13 -13.93
C TRP A 62 -13.47 0.74 -14.90
N LEU A 63 -14.74 0.75 -14.45
CA LEU A 63 -15.88 0.42 -15.29
C LEU A 63 -16.05 1.43 -16.42
N ILE A 64 -15.95 2.72 -16.12
CA ILE A 64 -16.04 3.80 -17.11
C ILE A 64 -14.87 3.70 -18.09
N PHE A 65 -13.64 3.50 -17.61
CA PHE A 65 -12.44 3.33 -18.43
C PHE A 65 -12.59 2.13 -19.36
N ALA A 66 -13.01 0.97 -18.86
CA ALA A 66 -13.21 -0.23 -19.66
C ALA A 66 -14.28 -0.02 -20.74
N SER A 67 -15.36 0.69 -20.39
CA SER A 67 -16.43 1.05 -21.33
C SER A 67 -15.91 1.97 -22.45
N LEU A 68 -15.11 2.97 -22.10
CA LEU A 68 -14.52 3.89 -23.06
C LEU A 68 -13.44 3.25 -23.94
N LEU A 69 -12.61 2.38 -23.38
CA LEU A 69 -11.62 1.63 -24.14
C LEU A 69 -12.31 0.69 -25.14
N THR A 70 -13.36 -0.01 -24.70
CA THR A 70 -14.17 -0.88 -25.58
C THR A 70 -14.78 -0.07 -26.71
N PHE A 71 -15.36 1.10 -26.40
CA PHE A 71 -15.90 1.99 -27.41
C PHE A 71 -14.82 2.48 -28.40
N ALA A 72 -13.66 2.92 -27.88
CA ALA A 72 -12.54 3.37 -28.70
C ALA A 72 -12.05 2.27 -29.65
N LEU A 73 -11.96 1.03 -29.17
CA LEU A 73 -11.60 -0.13 -30.00
C LEU A 73 -12.60 -0.38 -31.14
N VAL A 74 -13.90 -0.16 -30.90
CA VAL A 74 -14.95 -0.40 -31.89
C VAL A 74 -15.09 0.75 -32.89
N ARG A 75 -15.05 2.01 -32.45
CA ARG A 75 -15.32 3.18 -33.31
C ARG A 75 -14.07 3.86 -33.85
N PHE A 76 -12.95 3.77 -33.14
CA PHE A 76 -11.69 4.43 -33.49
C PHE A 76 -10.52 3.44 -33.34
N PRO A 77 -10.46 2.36 -34.14
CA PRO A 77 -9.61 1.20 -33.86
C PRO A 77 -8.12 1.54 -33.70
N LEU A 78 -7.59 2.47 -34.50
CA LEU A 78 -6.20 2.92 -34.37
C LEU A 78 -5.94 3.58 -33.00
N PHE A 79 -6.84 4.45 -32.54
CA PHE A 79 -6.75 5.09 -31.24
C PHE A 79 -6.99 4.10 -30.09
N GLY A 80 -8.00 3.22 -30.21
CA GLY A 80 -8.28 2.18 -29.24
C GLY A 80 -7.11 1.21 -29.05
N VAL A 81 -6.46 0.78 -30.12
CA VAL A 81 -5.27 -0.09 -30.08
C VAL A 81 -4.09 0.64 -29.44
N ALA A 82 -3.84 1.90 -29.80
CA ALA A 82 -2.79 2.70 -29.16
C ALA A 82 -3.03 2.86 -27.64
N TRP A 83 -4.28 3.11 -27.24
CA TRP A 83 -4.66 3.23 -25.83
C TRP A 83 -4.51 1.89 -25.08
N LEU A 84 -4.93 0.78 -25.69
CA LEU A 84 -4.73 -0.56 -25.15
C LEU A 84 -3.23 -0.88 -24.99
N ALA A 85 -2.39 -0.50 -25.94
CA ALA A 85 -0.94 -0.68 -25.84
C ALA A 85 -0.35 0.09 -24.65
N VAL A 86 -0.80 1.32 -24.39
CA VAL A 86 -0.40 2.09 -23.20
C VAL A 86 -0.83 1.37 -21.92
N LEU A 87 -2.06 0.86 -21.86
CA LEU A 87 -2.56 0.09 -20.71
C LEU A 87 -1.73 -1.19 -20.47
N ILE A 88 -1.40 -1.93 -21.53
CA ILE A 88 -0.54 -3.12 -21.45
C ILE A 88 0.84 -2.75 -20.91
N CYS A 89 1.45 -1.67 -21.42
CA CYS A 89 2.72 -1.17 -20.91
C CYS A 89 2.65 -0.85 -19.41
N ARG A 90 1.57 -0.22 -18.94
CA ARG A 90 1.32 0.06 -17.52
C ARG A 90 1.16 -1.22 -16.69
N LEU A 91 0.42 -2.20 -17.19
CA LEU A 91 0.28 -3.51 -16.55
C LEU A 91 1.62 -4.24 -16.43
N VAL A 92 2.46 -4.19 -17.47
CA VAL A 92 3.81 -4.78 -17.45
C VAL A 92 4.70 -4.04 -16.44
N GLN A 93 4.67 -2.71 -16.40
CA GLN A 93 5.40 -1.92 -15.40
C GLN A 93 4.97 -2.29 -13.98
N PHE A 94 3.66 -2.35 -13.72
CA PHE A 94 3.12 -2.73 -12.43
C PHE A 94 3.55 -4.15 -12.04
N ARG A 95 3.42 -5.13 -12.95
CA ARG A 95 3.83 -6.51 -12.70
C ARG A 95 5.32 -6.60 -12.34
N ARG A 96 6.19 -5.86 -13.05
CA ARG A 96 7.63 -5.78 -12.75
C ARG A 96 7.92 -5.15 -11.38
N MET A 97 7.10 -4.20 -10.94
CA MET A 97 7.22 -3.62 -9.60
C MET A 97 6.77 -4.63 -8.53
N ALA A 98 5.58 -5.22 -8.70
CA ALA A 98 4.99 -6.18 -7.77
C ALA A 98 5.81 -7.48 -7.62
N SER A 99 6.72 -7.76 -8.55
CA SER A 99 7.65 -8.89 -8.49
C SER A 99 8.96 -8.60 -7.75
N ARG A 100 9.20 -7.37 -7.26
CA ARG A 100 10.40 -7.03 -6.47
C ARG A 100 10.28 -7.57 -5.04
N THR A 101 10.39 -8.89 -4.88
CA THR A 101 10.24 -9.56 -3.58
C THR A 101 11.55 -9.55 -2.79
N LEU A 102 11.43 -9.73 -1.47
CA LEU A 102 12.57 -9.75 -0.54
C LEU A 102 13.66 -10.77 -0.94
N GLU A 103 13.26 -11.90 -1.54
CA GLU A 103 14.16 -12.96 -2.01
C GLU A 103 15.14 -12.49 -3.10
N SER A 104 14.76 -11.52 -3.93
CA SER A 104 15.52 -11.12 -5.12
C SER A 104 16.76 -10.25 -4.85
N THR A 105 16.99 -9.80 -3.62
CA THR A 105 18.05 -8.80 -3.31
C THR A 105 19.01 -9.25 -2.21
N PHE A 106 18.74 -10.38 -1.55
CA PHE A 106 19.76 -11.06 -0.74
C PHE A 106 20.76 -11.85 -1.60
N THR A 107 20.50 -11.99 -2.91
CA THR A 107 21.49 -12.44 -3.87
C THR A 107 22.40 -11.27 -4.28
N PRO A 108 23.70 -11.28 -3.93
CA PRO A 108 24.64 -10.24 -4.35
C PRO A 108 24.80 -10.21 -5.89
N PRO A 109 25.15 -9.05 -6.49
CA PRO A 109 25.21 -8.86 -7.94
C PRO A 109 26.19 -9.78 -8.69
N ALA A 110 27.04 -10.53 -7.99
CA ALA A 110 28.06 -11.39 -8.56
C ALA A 110 27.56 -12.77 -9.03
N CYS A 111 26.30 -13.14 -8.77
CA CYS A 111 25.77 -14.48 -9.07
C CYS A 111 24.84 -14.53 -10.29
N SER A 112 25.10 -13.72 -11.33
CA SER A 112 24.31 -13.69 -12.58
C SER A 112 24.63 -14.83 -13.56
N GLY A 113 25.30 -15.90 -13.11
CA GLY A 113 25.73 -17.03 -13.96
C GLY A 113 25.30 -18.43 -13.52
N LEU A 114 24.51 -18.57 -12.44
CA LEU A 114 24.12 -19.88 -11.92
C LEU A 114 22.70 -20.29 -12.31
N SER A 115 22.51 -21.60 -12.48
CA SER A 115 21.29 -22.22 -12.98
C SER A 115 20.08 -21.98 -12.04
N PRO A 116 18.83 -22.04 -12.53
CA PRO A 116 17.63 -21.75 -11.72
C PRO A 116 17.43 -22.62 -10.48
N LYS A 117 18.17 -23.73 -10.34
CA LYS A 117 18.10 -24.62 -9.17
C LYS A 117 19.03 -24.22 -8.02
N GLU A 118 19.93 -23.26 -8.21
CA GLU A 118 20.95 -22.87 -7.23
C GLU A 118 20.74 -21.44 -6.67
N GLN A 119 19.64 -20.77 -7.03
CA GLN A 119 19.33 -19.40 -6.61
C GLN A 119 18.57 -19.29 -5.27
N HIS A 120 18.37 -20.40 -4.55
CA HIS A 120 17.70 -20.44 -3.25
C HIS A 120 18.69 -20.36 -2.06
N ILE A 121 19.67 -19.45 -2.11
CA ILE A 121 20.37 -19.05 -0.88
C ILE A 121 19.51 -17.95 -0.25
N SER A 122 18.49 -18.35 0.51
CA SER A 122 17.77 -17.46 1.40
C SER A 122 18.77 -16.84 2.37
N ALA A 123 18.85 -15.52 2.47
CA ALA A 123 19.44 -14.94 3.67
C ALA A 123 18.63 -15.44 4.87
N ASP A 124 19.29 -16.12 5.79
CA ASP A 124 18.68 -16.54 7.04
C ASP A 124 18.23 -15.28 7.79
N LEU A 125 16.92 -15.09 7.91
CA LEU A 125 16.32 -13.94 8.58
C LEU A 125 16.47 -14.04 10.11
N GLY A 126 16.85 -15.22 10.62
CA GLY A 126 16.93 -15.50 12.04
C GLY A 126 15.61 -15.26 12.76
N ARG A 127 15.68 -14.74 13.99
CA ARG A 127 14.49 -14.32 14.73
C ARG A 127 13.99 -12.99 14.20
N VAL A 128 12.77 -13.02 13.68
CA VAL A 128 12.09 -11.84 13.09
C VAL A 128 11.13 -11.22 14.10
N LEU A 129 11.29 -9.92 14.33
CA LEU A 129 10.36 -9.10 15.12
C LEU A 129 9.74 -8.01 14.24
N LEU A 130 8.41 -7.91 14.28
CA LEU A 130 7.68 -6.78 13.75
C LEU A 130 7.35 -5.81 14.89
N VAL A 131 7.78 -4.56 14.75
CA VAL A 131 7.48 -3.48 15.69
C VAL A 131 6.40 -2.60 15.08
N GLY A 132 5.17 -2.81 15.52
CA GLY A 132 4.03 -1.97 15.20
C GLY A 132 4.15 -0.59 15.85
N ASN A 133 3.19 0.29 15.55
CA ASN A 133 3.20 1.65 16.10
C ASN A 133 2.26 1.83 17.28
N GLY A 134 1.64 0.77 17.79
CA GLY A 134 0.61 0.85 18.84
C GLY A 134 1.10 1.46 20.15
N PRO A 135 0.21 2.09 20.93
CA PRO A 135 0.53 2.79 22.18
C PRO A 135 1.14 1.90 23.27
N SER A 136 0.99 0.57 23.21
CA SER A 136 1.57 -0.34 24.21
C SER A 136 3.09 -0.29 24.27
N LEU A 137 3.74 0.28 23.24
CA LEU A 137 5.18 0.49 23.23
C LEU A 137 5.61 1.61 24.19
N LYS A 138 4.74 2.56 24.48
CA LYS A 138 5.02 3.65 25.42
C LYS A 138 5.31 3.06 26.80
N ASP A 139 6.42 3.47 27.41
CA ASP A 139 6.86 3.02 28.73
C ASP A 139 7.04 1.48 28.87
N SER A 140 7.24 0.77 27.75
CA SER A 140 7.34 -0.70 27.75
C SER A 140 8.68 -1.23 28.25
N HIS A 141 9.74 -0.41 28.19
CA HIS A 141 11.13 -0.77 28.50
C HIS A 141 11.64 -2.01 27.72
N LEU A 142 11.09 -2.27 26.52
CA LEU A 142 11.43 -3.43 25.69
C LEU A 142 12.61 -3.18 24.76
N GLY A 143 13.24 -2.00 24.79
CA GLY A 143 14.19 -1.58 23.77
C GLY A 143 15.38 -2.52 23.57
N GLN A 144 15.98 -2.98 24.67
CA GLN A 144 17.08 -3.95 24.61
C GLN A 144 16.62 -5.31 24.07
N ALA A 145 15.41 -5.76 24.44
CA ALA A 145 14.84 -7.01 23.94
C ALA A 145 14.53 -6.93 22.44
N ILE A 146 14.03 -5.78 21.97
CA ILE A 146 13.78 -5.51 20.55
C ILE A 146 15.10 -5.56 19.76
N ASP A 147 16.16 -4.92 20.26
CA ASP A 147 17.46 -4.87 19.58
C ASP A 147 18.21 -6.22 19.60
N ALA A 148 17.76 -7.20 20.38
CA ALA A 148 18.32 -8.56 20.41
C ALA A 148 17.81 -9.49 19.29
N PHE A 149 16.83 -9.05 18.50
CA PHE A 149 16.36 -9.78 17.32
C PHE A 149 17.31 -9.61 16.14
N ASP A 150 17.42 -10.66 15.31
CA ASP A 150 18.27 -10.65 14.12
C ASP A 150 17.70 -9.72 13.06
N THR A 151 16.39 -9.81 12.83
CA THR A 151 15.64 -8.97 11.90
C THR A 151 14.56 -8.16 12.62
N VAL A 152 14.68 -6.82 12.60
CA VAL A 152 13.66 -5.90 13.14
C VAL A 152 12.99 -5.15 12.00
N VAL A 153 11.69 -5.33 11.83
CA VAL A 153 10.89 -4.64 10.82
C VAL A 153 10.04 -3.54 11.48
N ARG A 154 10.03 -2.34 10.89
CA ARG A 154 9.23 -1.21 11.38
C ARG A 154 8.32 -0.63 10.32
N PHE A 155 7.28 0.09 10.74
CA PHE A 155 6.21 0.55 9.86
C PHE A 155 6.05 2.06 9.77
N ASN A 156 5.81 2.54 8.54
CA ASN A 156 5.32 3.90 8.27
C ASN A 156 6.16 4.97 9.00
N SER A 157 5.53 5.86 9.76
CA SER A 157 6.20 6.98 10.47
C SER A 157 6.80 6.59 11.83
N CYS A 158 7.29 5.36 12.00
CA CYS A 158 7.87 4.91 13.27
C CYS A 158 8.95 5.89 13.80
N VAL A 159 8.94 6.10 15.12
CA VAL A 159 9.88 6.98 15.83
C VAL A 159 10.68 6.14 16.83
N THR A 160 12.01 6.16 16.76
CA THR A 160 12.86 5.47 17.76
C THR A 160 13.68 6.43 18.59
N LYS A 161 14.08 7.57 18.00
CA LYS A 161 14.94 8.55 18.64
C LYS A 161 14.30 9.17 19.87
N GLY A 162 15.02 9.13 20.99
CA GLY A 162 14.52 9.58 22.30
C GLY A 162 13.53 8.63 22.95
N LEU A 163 13.26 7.46 22.33
CA LEU A 163 12.34 6.43 22.81
C LEU A 163 13.01 5.04 22.80
N GLU A 164 14.33 4.97 22.59
CA GLU A 164 15.07 3.74 22.36
C GLU A 164 14.95 2.75 23.51
N ASP A 165 14.80 3.23 24.74
CA ASP A 165 14.56 2.39 25.92
C ASP A 165 13.29 1.54 25.78
N HIS A 166 12.30 2.03 25.05
CA HIS A 166 11.04 1.32 24.84
C HIS A 166 10.93 0.68 23.45
N THR A 167 11.45 1.36 22.43
CA THR A 167 11.26 0.95 21.03
C THR A 167 12.45 0.21 20.44
N GLY A 168 13.60 0.23 21.10
CA GLY A 168 14.89 -0.14 20.52
C GLY A 168 15.35 0.87 19.48
N SER A 169 16.56 0.67 18.97
CA SER A 169 17.21 1.52 17.96
C SER A 169 17.34 0.81 16.59
N LYS A 170 17.34 -0.53 16.57
CA LYS A 170 17.59 -1.33 15.37
C LYS A 170 16.41 -1.24 14.40
N THR A 171 16.73 -1.13 13.12
CA THR A 171 15.79 -1.29 11.99
C THR A 171 16.50 -2.02 10.87
N SER A 172 16.13 -3.28 10.64
CA SER A 172 16.68 -4.11 9.55
C SER A 172 15.89 -3.95 8.25
N LEU A 173 14.58 -3.70 8.34
CA LEU A 173 13.69 -3.49 7.20
C LEU A 173 12.64 -2.45 7.57
N TRP A 174 12.41 -1.50 6.66
CA TRP A 174 11.35 -0.52 6.83
C TRP A 174 10.23 -0.75 5.82
N CYS A 175 9.02 -0.98 6.31
CA CYS A 175 7.86 -1.19 5.47
C CYS A 175 6.91 0.01 5.57
N HIS A 176 6.57 0.63 4.45
CA HIS A 176 5.67 1.77 4.48
C HIS A 176 4.80 1.86 3.23
N MET A 177 3.64 2.48 3.40
CA MET A 177 2.80 2.89 2.28
C MET A 177 3.51 4.00 1.50
N MET A 178 3.36 3.98 0.18
CA MET A 178 3.94 4.91 -0.79
C MET A 178 3.32 6.32 -0.69
N GLN A 179 3.21 6.87 0.51
CA GLN A 179 2.59 8.16 0.73
C GLN A 179 3.57 9.03 1.50
N TRP A 180 3.84 10.22 0.98
CA TRP A 180 4.94 11.08 1.39
C TRP A 180 4.90 11.45 2.89
N TYR A 181 3.71 11.51 3.49
CA TYR A 181 3.55 11.77 4.92
C TYR A 181 3.92 10.59 5.82
N HIS A 182 3.90 9.35 5.33
CA HIS A 182 4.42 8.21 6.08
C HIS A 182 5.95 8.26 6.18
N VAL A 183 6.62 8.94 5.23
CA VAL A 183 8.08 9.12 5.17
C VAL A 183 8.54 10.31 6.01
N ALA A 184 7.73 11.36 6.12
CA ALA A 184 8.12 12.63 6.73
C ALA A 184 8.40 12.59 8.25
N GLY A 185 8.08 11.49 8.95
CA GLY A 185 8.30 11.33 10.39
C GLY A 185 9.53 10.50 10.77
N VAL A 186 10.19 9.87 9.80
CA VAL A 186 11.22 8.86 10.06
C VAL A 186 12.61 9.46 9.89
N GLU A 187 13.14 10.10 10.94
CA GLU A 187 14.46 10.75 10.89
C GLU A 187 15.59 9.73 10.62
N VAL A 188 15.47 8.51 11.17
CA VAL A 188 16.46 7.43 11.01
C VAL A 188 16.55 6.99 9.56
N VAL A 189 15.43 6.72 8.88
CA VAL A 189 15.48 6.23 7.50
C VAL A 189 15.77 7.34 6.47
N GLN A 190 15.43 8.59 6.78
CA GLN A 190 15.83 9.72 5.93
C GLN A 190 17.35 9.94 5.90
N LYS A 191 18.06 9.59 6.98
CA LYS A 191 19.52 9.74 7.09
C LYS A 191 20.30 8.47 6.76
N THR A 192 19.63 7.33 6.65
CA THR A 192 20.25 6.03 6.45
C THR A 192 19.76 5.41 5.13
N PRO A 193 20.31 5.85 3.97
CA PRO A 193 19.82 5.46 2.64
C PRO A 193 19.99 3.97 2.32
N TRP A 194 20.69 3.22 3.18
CA TRP A 194 20.94 1.78 3.04
C TRP A 194 19.94 0.89 3.79
N VAL A 195 18.99 1.42 4.57
CA VAL A 195 17.94 0.58 5.16
C VAL A 195 17.06 0.03 4.02
N PRO A 196 17.01 -1.30 3.83
CA PRO A 196 16.16 -1.87 2.83
C PRO A 196 14.70 -1.48 3.09
N THR A 197 13.99 -1.11 2.03
CA THR A 197 12.64 -0.54 2.12
C THR A 197 11.66 -1.40 1.37
N CYS A 198 10.54 -1.75 2.01
CA CYS A 198 9.42 -2.45 1.40
C CYS A 198 8.23 -1.50 1.23
N TYR A 199 7.77 -1.35 0.00
CA TYR A 199 6.59 -0.57 -0.30
C TYR A 199 5.33 -1.41 -0.26
N ALA A 200 4.40 -0.85 0.48
CA ALA A 200 3.10 -1.40 0.73
C ALA A 200 2.09 -0.92 -0.32
N TRP A 201 1.51 -1.84 -1.08
CA TRP A 201 0.37 -1.57 -1.96
C TRP A 201 -0.89 -2.21 -1.39
N ASN A 202 -1.99 -1.46 -1.35
CA ASN A 202 -3.34 -1.99 -1.24
C ASN A 202 -4.10 -1.65 -2.53
N HIS A 203 -5.31 -2.20 -2.72
CA HIS A 203 -6.10 -1.94 -3.92
C HIS A 203 -6.39 -0.43 -4.14
N VAL A 204 -6.32 0.36 -3.07
CA VAL A 204 -6.43 1.82 -3.08
C VAL A 204 -5.28 2.49 -3.82
N VAL A 205 -4.07 1.97 -3.69
CA VAL A 205 -2.89 2.47 -4.41
C VAL A 205 -2.75 1.84 -5.80
N LEU A 206 -3.40 0.69 -6.06
CA LEU A 206 -3.38 0.06 -7.38
C LEU A 206 -4.04 0.91 -8.46
N ALA A 207 -5.26 1.38 -8.25
CA ALA A 207 -5.99 2.10 -9.29
C ALA A 207 -5.31 3.40 -9.74
N PRO A 208 -4.77 4.24 -8.83
CA PRO A 208 -4.03 5.42 -9.23
C PRO A 208 -2.77 5.10 -10.07
N LEU A 209 -2.07 3.97 -9.85
CA LEU A 209 -0.90 3.59 -10.66
C LEU A 209 -1.22 3.28 -12.13
N PHE A 210 -2.45 2.88 -12.43
CA PHE A 210 -2.90 2.62 -13.81
C PHE A 210 -3.33 3.90 -14.54
N PHE A 211 -3.96 4.85 -13.82
CA PHE A 211 -4.66 5.97 -14.43
C PHE A 211 -4.02 7.33 -14.22
N VAL A 212 -3.19 7.49 -13.19
CA VAL A 212 -2.62 8.78 -12.83
C VAL A 212 -1.17 8.82 -13.33
N PRO A 213 -0.83 9.80 -14.19
CA PRO A 213 0.54 10.01 -14.63
C PRO A 213 1.54 10.14 -13.48
N ASN A 214 2.74 9.58 -13.67
CA ASN A 214 3.82 9.55 -12.66
C ASN A 214 4.18 10.94 -12.09
N TYR A 215 4.00 12.02 -12.86
CA TYR A 215 4.30 13.38 -12.41
C TYR A 215 3.22 13.95 -11.48
N LEU A 216 2.00 13.42 -11.51
CA LEU A 216 0.91 13.80 -10.59
C LEU A 216 0.96 12.98 -9.29
N MET A 217 1.68 11.86 -9.29
CA MET A 217 1.94 11.04 -8.11
C MET A 217 3.32 10.40 -8.21
N PRO A 218 4.33 10.97 -7.54
CA PRO A 218 5.65 10.35 -7.41
C PRO A 218 5.57 9.17 -6.42
N MET A 219 4.73 8.19 -6.73
CA MET A 219 4.48 6.96 -5.97
C MET A 219 5.24 5.76 -6.55
N LEU A 220 6.39 6.00 -7.19
CA LEU A 220 7.23 4.92 -7.69
C LEU A 220 8.21 4.49 -6.59
N PRO A 221 8.29 3.19 -6.27
CA PRO A 221 9.34 2.69 -5.40
C PRO A 221 10.68 3.01 -6.03
N ARG A 222 11.67 3.32 -5.19
CA ARG A 222 13.06 3.34 -5.62
C ARG A 222 13.41 2.02 -6.32
N ALA A 223 14.34 2.05 -7.28
CA ALA A 223 14.67 0.88 -8.08
C ALA A 223 15.13 -0.32 -7.22
N ASN A 224 15.81 -0.04 -6.10
CA ASN A 224 16.32 -1.02 -5.14
C ASN A 224 15.34 -1.35 -4.01
N ALA A 225 14.11 -0.83 -4.04
CA ALA A 225 13.13 -1.12 -3.01
C ALA A 225 12.29 -2.34 -3.36
N PHE A 226 11.92 -3.07 -2.31
CA PHE A 226 11.00 -4.19 -2.40
C PHE A 226 9.58 -3.69 -2.49
N THR A 227 8.72 -4.55 -3.04
CA THR A 227 7.29 -4.41 -2.84
C THR A 227 6.72 -5.77 -2.50
N TRP A 228 5.72 -5.83 -1.63
CA TRP A 228 5.11 -7.12 -1.35
C TRP A 228 4.32 -7.62 -2.57
N SER A 229 4.26 -8.95 -2.68
CA SER A 229 3.56 -9.60 -3.79
C SER A 229 2.04 -9.42 -3.66
N VAL A 230 1.35 -9.38 -4.80
CA VAL A 230 -0.13 -9.34 -4.83
C VAL A 230 -0.72 -10.59 -4.15
N SER A 231 -0.04 -11.73 -4.26
CA SER A 231 -0.46 -12.97 -3.62
C SER A 231 -0.38 -12.89 -2.10
N THR A 232 0.67 -12.31 -1.52
CA THR A 232 0.77 -12.05 -0.07
C THR A 232 -0.37 -11.17 0.43
N TYR A 233 -0.69 -10.08 -0.29
CA TYR A 233 -1.82 -9.23 0.04
C TYR A 233 -3.14 -10.02 0.06
N TRP A 234 -3.38 -10.84 -0.96
CA TRP A 234 -4.61 -11.63 -1.04
C TRP A 234 -4.67 -12.73 0.02
N ARG A 235 -3.55 -13.37 0.35
CA ARG A 235 -3.46 -14.30 1.48
C ARG A 235 -3.85 -13.64 2.79
N ALA A 236 -3.33 -12.44 3.06
CA ALA A 236 -3.71 -11.67 4.24
C ALA A 236 -5.21 -11.34 4.26
N HIS A 237 -5.75 -10.91 3.11
CA HIS A 237 -7.17 -10.57 2.95
C HIS A 237 -8.09 -11.77 3.24
N VAL A 238 -7.75 -12.94 2.66
CA VAL A 238 -8.48 -14.21 2.84
C VAL A 238 -8.37 -14.71 4.28
N LEU A 239 -7.17 -14.72 4.87
CA LEU A 239 -6.95 -15.17 6.26
C LEU A 239 -7.83 -14.38 7.23
N LEU A 240 -7.96 -13.08 7.01
CA LEU A 240 -8.78 -12.21 7.84
C LEU A 240 -10.29 -12.30 7.54
N GLY A 241 -10.70 -12.94 6.44
CA GLY A 241 -12.09 -12.95 5.99
C GLY A 241 -12.62 -11.54 5.70
N LEU A 242 -11.80 -10.69 5.09
CA LEU A 242 -12.17 -9.30 4.76
C LEU A 242 -13.21 -9.25 3.63
N ARG A 243 -14.02 -8.20 3.62
CA ARG A 243 -14.87 -7.86 2.47
C ARG A 243 -14.01 -7.20 1.38
N LEU A 244 -14.49 -7.18 0.14
CA LEU A 244 -13.74 -6.59 -1.00
C LEU A 244 -13.31 -5.13 -0.77
N HIS A 245 -14.13 -4.32 -0.09
CA HIS A 245 -13.80 -2.92 0.22
C HIS A 245 -12.90 -2.76 1.45
N GLN A 246 -12.71 -3.81 2.25
CA GLN A 246 -11.84 -3.77 3.42
C GLN A 246 -10.41 -4.10 2.99
N VAL A 247 -9.43 -3.52 3.70
CA VAL A 247 -8.00 -3.74 3.44
C VAL A 247 -7.28 -4.19 4.70
N PRO A 248 -6.37 -5.18 4.60
CA PRO A 248 -5.45 -5.49 5.69
C PRO A 248 -4.52 -4.30 5.92
N THR A 249 -4.12 -4.07 7.17
CA THR A 249 -3.11 -3.07 7.52
C THR A 249 -1.74 -3.44 6.98
N THR A 250 -0.86 -2.44 6.88
CA THR A 250 0.53 -2.66 6.50
C THR A 250 1.22 -3.69 7.40
N GLY A 251 0.93 -3.63 8.70
CA GLY A 251 1.46 -4.57 9.68
C GLY A 251 1.03 -6.01 9.38
N PHE A 252 -0.25 -6.24 9.08
CA PHE A 252 -0.76 -7.59 8.84
C PHE A 252 -0.28 -8.20 7.51
N VAL A 253 -0.19 -7.39 6.45
CA VAL A 253 0.39 -7.85 5.18
C VAL A 253 1.85 -8.24 5.37
N MET A 254 2.61 -7.45 6.13
CA MET A 254 4.00 -7.76 6.41
C MET A 254 4.18 -8.98 7.32
N LEU A 255 3.31 -9.17 8.31
CA LEU A 255 3.23 -10.40 9.10
C LEU A 255 3.03 -11.62 8.20
N THR A 256 2.06 -11.53 7.29
CA THR A 256 1.81 -12.60 6.31
C THR A 256 3.05 -12.85 5.46
N ARG A 257 3.76 -11.80 5.03
CA ARG A 257 5.00 -11.95 4.25
C ARG A 257 6.11 -12.65 5.03
N MET A 258 6.35 -12.27 6.28
CA MET A 258 7.40 -12.89 7.10
C MET A 258 7.07 -14.35 7.39
N LEU A 259 5.80 -14.66 7.64
CA LEU A 259 5.34 -16.03 7.83
C LEU A 259 5.43 -16.93 6.58
N GLU A 260 5.67 -16.36 5.40
CA GLU A 260 6.01 -17.13 4.20
C GLU A 260 7.50 -17.50 4.14
N GLN A 261 8.34 -16.88 4.97
CA GLN A 261 9.80 -17.02 4.96
C GLN A 261 10.35 -17.65 6.24
N VAL A 262 9.67 -17.47 7.37
CA VAL A 262 10.03 -18.06 8.67
C VAL A 262 8.81 -18.71 9.31
N ASP A 263 9.06 -19.70 10.17
CA ASP A 263 7.99 -20.45 10.85
C ASP A 263 7.30 -19.61 11.93
N VAL A 264 8.07 -18.77 12.63
CA VAL A 264 7.60 -17.98 13.78
C VAL A 264 8.00 -16.51 13.64
N VAL A 265 7.04 -15.62 13.87
CA VAL A 265 7.25 -14.16 13.88
C VAL A 265 6.88 -13.57 15.23
N TYR A 266 7.73 -12.71 15.75
CA TYR A 266 7.48 -12.00 16.99
C TYR A 266 6.80 -10.65 16.70
N LEU A 267 5.87 -10.24 17.56
CA LEU A 267 5.15 -8.98 17.43
C LEU A 267 5.25 -8.14 18.69
N VAL A 268 5.36 -6.82 18.54
CA VAL A 268 5.20 -5.84 19.61
C VAL A 268 4.53 -4.58 19.07
N GLY A 269 3.65 -3.93 19.84
CA GLY A 269 2.93 -2.72 19.40
C GLY A 269 1.85 -3.00 18.34
N PHE A 270 1.25 -4.20 18.36
CA PHE A 270 0.14 -4.62 17.49
C PHE A 270 -1.19 -4.61 18.26
N ASP A 271 -1.53 -3.46 18.82
CA ASP A 271 -2.61 -3.34 19.82
C ASP A 271 -4.02 -3.33 19.22
N GLY A 272 -4.10 -3.12 17.91
CA GLY A 272 -5.34 -2.75 17.24
C GLY A 272 -5.72 -1.30 17.53
N TYR A 273 -6.78 -0.83 16.87
CA TYR A 273 -7.32 0.50 17.12
C TYR A 273 -8.54 0.42 18.05
N ALA A 274 -8.46 1.12 19.18
CA ALA A 274 -9.62 1.39 20.04
C ALA A 274 -10.06 2.84 19.81
N SER A 275 -11.34 3.02 19.46
CA SER A 275 -11.90 4.36 19.26
C SER A 275 -11.73 5.23 20.51
N GLY A 276 -11.21 6.45 20.33
CA GLY A 276 -10.97 7.40 21.42
C GLY A 276 -9.62 7.29 22.14
N GLY A 277 -8.80 6.28 21.83
CA GLY A 277 -7.43 6.14 22.37
C GLY A 277 -6.33 6.74 21.47
N GLU A 278 -5.12 6.88 22.02
CA GLU A 278 -3.91 7.16 21.23
C GLU A 278 -3.70 6.03 20.21
N LEU A 279 -3.57 6.37 18.92
CA LEU A 279 -3.33 5.38 17.88
C LEU A 279 -1.86 4.93 17.85
N HIS A 280 -0.95 5.85 18.17
CA HIS A 280 0.48 5.61 18.10
C HIS A 280 1.19 5.94 19.42
N TYR A 281 2.31 5.25 19.70
CA TYR A 281 3.15 5.52 20.89
C TYR A 281 3.88 6.87 20.87
N TYR A 282 3.84 7.58 19.73
CA TYR A 282 4.45 8.88 19.53
C TYR A 282 3.39 9.95 19.20
N THR A 283 3.70 11.20 19.50
CA THR A 283 2.83 12.33 19.18
C THR A 283 2.71 12.51 17.68
N GLU A 284 1.50 12.37 17.17
CA GLU A 284 1.20 12.54 15.75
C GLU A 284 1.04 14.02 15.36
N ARG A 285 1.47 14.36 14.15
CA ARG A 285 1.13 15.66 13.57
C ARG A 285 -0.34 15.67 13.16
N LYS A 286 -0.96 16.85 13.17
CA LYS A 286 -2.39 17.05 12.79
C LYS A 286 -2.76 16.39 11.46
N MET A 287 -1.86 16.45 10.46
CA MET A 287 -2.07 15.80 9.16
C MET A 287 -2.08 14.26 9.25
N GLN A 288 -1.22 13.66 10.09
CA GLN A 288 -1.17 12.21 10.29
C GLN A 288 -2.46 11.70 10.95
N LEU A 289 -2.93 12.40 12.00
CA LEU A 289 -4.19 12.08 12.68
C LEU A 289 -5.38 12.00 11.71
N GLN A 290 -5.51 13.00 10.83
CA GLN A 290 -6.63 13.07 9.88
C GLN A 290 -6.57 11.95 8.84
N VAL A 291 -5.38 11.63 8.33
CA VAL A 291 -5.20 10.53 7.38
C VAL A 291 -5.46 9.18 8.03
N ASN A 292 -4.93 8.96 9.22
CA ASN A 292 -5.10 7.70 9.92
C ASN A 292 -6.57 7.46 10.28
N ALA A 293 -7.31 8.51 10.67
CA ALA A 293 -8.75 8.43 10.88
C ALA A 293 -9.51 8.03 9.59
N ALA A 294 -9.10 8.56 8.43
CA ALA A 294 -9.71 8.17 7.16
C ALA A 294 -9.36 6.73 6.74
N GLY A 295 -8.10 6.31 6.93
CA GLY A 295 -7.65 4.95 6.66
C GLY A 295 -8.26 3.91 7.60
N ALA A 296 -8.52 4.27 8.86
CA ALA A 296 -9.15 3.40 9.85
C ALA A 296 -10.53 2.88 9.42
N LEU A 297 -11.24 3.61 8.55
CA LEU A 297 -12.53 3.17 8.00
C LEU A 297 -12.42 1.98 7.03
N LEU A 298 -11.24 1.75 6.44
CA LEU A 298 -10.99 0.66 5.51
C LEU A 298 -10.48 -0.61 6.21
N HIS A 299 -9.93 -0.46 7.41
CA HIS A 299 -9.35 -1.55 8.19
C HIS A 299 -10.37 -2.18 9.12
N ASP A 300 -10.28 -3.49 9.31
CA ASP A 300 -11.08 -4.22 10.31
C ASP A 300 -10.15 -4.75 11.40
N TRP A 301 -9.86 -3.87 12.36
CA TRP A 301 -8.93 -4.15 13.46
C TRP A 301 -9.37 -5.35 14.31
N ALA A 302 -10.68 -5.56 14.44
CA ALA A 302 -11.22 -6.70 15.17
C ALA A 302 -10.90 -8.02 14.46
N LYS A 303 -11.01 -8.06 13.12
CA LYS A 303 -10.56 -9.20 12.32
C LYS A 303 -9.06 -9.40 12.42
N GLU A 304 -8.27 -8.34 12.36
CA GLU A 304 -6.81 -8.45 12.50
C GLU A 304 -6.39 -9.01 13.86
N GLN A 305 -6.99 -8.52 14.93
CA GLN A 305 -6.74 -9.04 16.27
C GLN A 305 -7.17 -10.51 16.42
N ARG A 306 -8.26 -10.93 15.75
CA ARG A 306 -8.63 -12.36 15.67
C ARG A 306 -7.62 -13.17 14.88
N GLY A 307 -7.16 -12.66 13.73
CA GLY A 307 -6.16 -13.31 12.89
C GLY A 307 -4.82 -13.49 13.61
N ILE A 308 -4.37 -12.47 14.35
CA ILE A 308 -3.16 -12.58 15.21
C ILE A 308 -3.35 -13.66 16.26
N ARG A 309 -4.50 -13.70 16.97
CA ARG A 309 -4.78 -14.74 17.96
C ARG A 309 -4.77 -16.14 17.36
N GLN A 310 -5.41 -16.34 16.21
CA GLN A 310 -5.36 -17.62 15.51
C GLN A 310 -3.91 -18.03 15.20
N LEU A 311 -3.09 -17.12 14.69
CA LEU A 311 -1.68 -17.40 14.40
C LEU A 311 -0.85 -17.68 15.66
N MET A 312 -1.23 -17.13 16.82
CA MET A 312 -0.63 -17.47 18.11
C MET A 312 -1.02 -18.88 18.55
N ASP A 313 -2.29 -19.26 18.40
CA ASP A 313 -2.79 -20.60 18.73
C ASP A 313 -2.13 -21.67 17.85
N GLU A 314 -1.79 -21.33 16.60
CA GLU A 314 -1.02 -22.15 15.67
C GLU A 314 0.50 -22.18 15.99
N GLY A 315 0.96 -21.43 17.00
CA GLY A 315 2.39 -21.34 17.37
C GLY A 315 3.26 -20.55 16.39
N ARG A 316 2.64 -19.84 15.43
CA ARG A 316 3.33 -19.09 14.36
C ARG A 316 3.62 -17.65 14.75
N VAL A 317 2.94 -17.12 15.76
CA VAL A 317 3.13 -15.75 16.26
C VAL A 317 3.38 -15.76 17.76
N VAL A 318 4.37 -14.97 18.20
CA VAL A 318 4.67 -14.76 19.62
C VAL A 318 4.60 -13.26 19.93
N LEU A 319 3.79 -12.88 20.93
CA LEU A 319 3.79 -11.50 21.40
C LEU A 319 4.96 -11.27 22.35
N LEU A 320 5.82 -10.31 22.00
CA LEU A 320 6.87 -9.85 22.90
C LEU A 320 6.22 -9.03 24.02
N ARG A 321 6.36 -9.51 25.26
CA ARG A 321 5.86 -8.85 26.47
C ARG A 321 6.99 -8.77 27.47
N ARG A 322 6.86 -7.85 28.43
CA ARG A 322 7.79 -7.78 29.56
C ARG A 322 7.68 -9.08 30.36
N SER A 323 8.79 -9.78 30.52
CA SER A 323 8.89 -10.85 31.51
C SER A 323 8.78 -10.18 32.88
N PHE A 324 7.70 -10.43 33.61
CA PHE A 324 7.67 -10.12 35.03
C PHE A 324 8.62 -11.13 35.71
N ALA A 325 9.86 -10.70 35.93
CA ALA A 325 10.74 -11.33 36.91
C ALA A 325 10.31 -10.89 38.31
#